data_AF-A0A7V8EJ58-F1
#
_entry.id   AF-A0A7V8EJ58-F1
#
_cell.length_a   1.000
_cell.length_b   1.000
_cell.length_c   1.000
_cell.angle_alpha   90.00
_cell.angle_beta   90.00
_cell.angle_gamma   90.00
#
_symmetry.space_group_name_H-M   'P 1'
#
loop_
_entity.id
_entity.type
_entity.pdbx_description
1 polymer ?
#
loop_
_entity_poly.entity_id
_entity_poly.type
_entity_poly.pdbx_seq_one_letter_code
_entity_poly.pdbx_strand_id
1 'polypeptide(L)'
;MSKPRGSRYILGHLSYSDLATTLQEGHQAVLVLNPDEPKARHEVSKNVKAAFLKAGRYCELQSQRILVESDAPGVWKESHFLYVTAHIKCPSSAQ
;
A
#
# COMPACT_ATOMS: atom_id res chain seq x y z
N MET A 1 10.39 21.05 18.14
CA MET A 1 9.00 21.09 17.64
C MET A 1 8.85 20.07 16.51
N SER A 2 7.76 19.33 16.52
CA SER A 2 7.55 18.02 15.89
C SER A 2 7.62 18.02 14.36
N LYS A 3 8.40 17.11 13.75
CA LYS A 3 8.34 16.83 12.30
C LYS A 3 6.99 16.18 11.98
N PRO A 4 6.23 16.64 10.98
CA PRO A 4 5.02 15.95 10.56
C PRO A 4 5.42 14.62 9.93
N ARG A 5 5.18 13.50 10.62
CA ARG A 5 5.20 12.16 10.04
C ARG A 5 3.93 12.04 9.20
N GLY A 6 4.02 12.43 7.93
CA GLY A 6 2.91 12.40 6.99
C GLY A 6 2.58 10.97 6.55
N SER A 7 1.78 10.25 7.33
CA SER A 7 1.04 9.09 6.83
C SER A 7 -0.09 9.62 5.94
N ARG A 8 0.11 9.64 4.62
CA ARG A 8 -0.92 10.06 3.66
C ARG A 8 -1.77 8.83 3.31
N TYR A 9 -2.92 8.69 3.96
CA TYR A 9 -3.90 7.64 3.67
C TYR A 9 -4.41 7.76 2.23
N ILE A 10 -4.47 6.65 1.49
CA ILE A 10 -5.04 6.62 0.14
C ILE A 10 -6.25 5.70 0.14
N LEU A 11 -7.44 6.32 0.09
CA LEU A 11 -8.73 5.65 -0.07
C LEU A 11 -9.26 5.93 -1.49
N GLY A 12 -9.46 4.85 -2.25
CA GLY A 12 -10.43 4.73 -3.34
C GLY A 12 -10.10 5.31 -4.73
N HIS A 13 -9.39 6.44 -4.85
CA HIS A 13 -9.33 7.18 -6.13
C HIS A 13 -7.96 7.22 -6.84
N LEU A 14 -6.86 6.85 -6.18
CA LEU A 14 -5.53 6.95 -6.78
C LEU A 14 -5.16 5.69 -7.56
N SER A 15 -4.76 5.87 -8.83
CA SER A 15 -4.25 4.76 -9.62
C SER A 15 -2.89 4.29 -9.09
N TYR A 16 -2.50 3.04 -9.39
CA TYR A 16 -1.17 2.56 -9.03
C TYR A 16 -0.04 3.38 -9.66
N SER A 17 -0.28 3.97 -10.84
CA SER A 17 0.68 4.84 -11.51
C SER A 17 0.83 6.18 -10.80
N ASP A 18 -0.28 6.76 -10.30
CA ASP A 18 -0.23 7.98 -9.50
C ASP A 18 0.49 7.72 -8.17
N LEU A 19 0.22 6.58 -7.53
CA LEU A 19 0.95 6.17 -6.32
C LEU A 19 2.46 6.07 -6.60
N ALA A 20 2.85 5.39 -7.69
CA ALA A 20 4.24 5.18 -8.06
C ALA A 20 5.00 6.48 -8.38
N THR A 21 4.31 7.49 -8.93
CA THR A 21 4.91 8.77 -9.31
C THR A 21 4.89 9.80 -8.19
N THR A 22 3.87 9.79 -7.33
CA THR A 22 3.67 10.82 -6.30
C THR A 22 4.18 10.44 -4.91
N LEU A 23 4.30 9.15 -4.58
CA LEU A 23 4.81 8.73 -3.29
C LEU A 23 6.30 9.10 -3.16
N GLN A 24 6.62 9.99 -2.23
CA GLN A 24 7.99 10.44 -1.99
C GLN A 24 8.84 9.33 -1.35
N GLU A 25 10.14 9.34 -1.61
CA GLU A 25 11.07 8.39 -0.98
C GLU A 25 11.04 8.52 0.55
N GLY A 26 11.05 7.39 1.25
CA GLY A 26 10.96 7.35 2.72
C GLY A 26 9.56 7.64 3.28
N HIS A 27 8.57 7.97 2.43
CA HIS A 27 7.17 8.04 2.83
C HIS A 27 6.47 6.71 2.57
N GLN A 28 5.42 6.47 3.37
CA GLN A 28 4.63 5.26 3.34
C GLN A 28 3.18 5.60 3.00
N ALA A 29 2.64 4.90 2.00
CA ALA A 29 1.21 4.88 1.72
C ALA A 29 0.57 3.62 2.34
N VAL A 30 -0.70 3.74 2.74
CA VAL A 30 -1.49 2.61 3.24
C VAL A 30 -2.64 2.38 2.29
N LEU A 31 -2.74 1.15 1.76
CA LEU A 31 -3.87 0.68 0.98
C LEU A 31 -4.71 -0.24 1.87
N VAL A 32 -6.00 0.06 1.99
CA VAL A 32 -6.96 -0.81 2.69
C VAL A 32 -7.57 -1.73 1.66
N LEU A 33 -7.42 -3.04 1.84
CA LEU A 33 -7.94 -4.01 0.89
C LEU A 33 -9.42 -4.31 1.16
N ASN A 34 -10.15 -4.66 0.11
CA ASN A 34 -11.53 -5.08 0.25
C ASN A 34 -11.57 -6.48 0.92
N PRO A 35 -12.20 -6.66 2.10
CA PRO A 35 -12.34 -7.97 2.73
C PRO A 35 -13.09 -8.99 1.86
N ASP A 36 -13.95 -8.53 0.95
CA ASP A 36 -14.73 -9.39 0.06
C ASP A 36 -13.95 -9.90 -1.17
N GLU A 37 -12.68 -9.50 -1.30
CA GLU A 37 -11.79 -9.92 -2.39
C GLU A 37 -10.61 -10.74 -1.84
N PRO A 38 -10.74 -12.08 -1.77
CA PRO A 38 -9.71 -12.95 -1.17
C PRO A 38 -8.33 -12.84 -1.84
N LYS A 39 -8.28 -12.45 -3.11
CA LYS A 39 -7.06 -12.29 -3.91
C LYS A 39 -6.50 -10.87 -3.91
N ALA A 40 -7.19 -9.90 -3.31
CA ALA A 40 -6.80 -8.49 -3.35
C ALA A 40 -5.35 -8.29 -2.88
N ARG A 41 -4.92 -8.97 -1.81
CA ARG A 41 -3.53 -8.85 -1.33
C ARG A 41 -2.50 -9.21 -2.39
N HIS A 42 -2.73 -10.32 -3.09
CA HIS A 42 -1.80 -10.80 -4.12
C HIS A 42 -1.82 -9.90 -5.35
N GLU A 43 -3.01 -9.57 -5.85
CA GLU A 43 -3.19 -8.80 -7.08
C GLU A 43 -2.74 -7.34 -6.93
N VAL A 44 -3.13 -6.68 -5.85
CA VAL A 44 -2.70 -5.31 -5.54
C VAL A 44 -1.19 -5.26 -5.36
N SER A 45 -0.59 -6.20 -4.63
CA SER A 45 0.87 -6.26 -4.45
C SER A 45 1.62 -6.38 -5.78
N LYS A 46 1.14 -7.24 -6.69
CA LYS A 46 1.72 -7.42 -8.02
C LYS A 46 1.62 -6.12 -8.84
N ASN A 47 0.44 -5.50 -8.84
CA ASN A 47 0.17 -4.31 -9.65
C ASN A 47 0.93 -3.08 -9.14
N VAL A 48 1.03 -2.89 -7.82
CA VAL A 48 1.83 -1.82 -7.22
C VAL A 48 3.29 -1.98 -7.60
N LYS A 49 3.87 -3.17 -7.43
CA LYS A 49 5.27 -3.43 -7.83
C LYS A 49 5.50 -3.15 -9.31
N ALA A 50 4.60 -3.60 -10.18
CA ALA A 50 4.69 -3.34 -11.61
C ALA A 50 4.62 -1.84 -11.94
N ALA A 51 3.76 -1.07 -11.25
CA ALA A 51 3.65 0.37 -11.45
C ALA A 51 4.92 1.12 -11.01
N PHE A 52 5.52 0.77 -9.88
CA PHE A 52 6.80 1.33 -9.44
C PHE A 52 7.92 1.02 -10.43
N LEU A 53 8.03 -0.23 -10.88
CA LEU A 53 9.01 -0.62 -11.89
C LEU A 53 8.82 0.15 -13.21
N LYS A 54 7.57 0.32 -13.66
CA LYS A 54 7.26 1.11 -14.85
C LYS A 54 7.66 2.59 -14.70
N ALA A 55 7.59 3.12 -13.49
CA ALA A 55 8.06 4.47 -13.16
C ALA A 55 9.59 4.58 -12.96
N GLY A 56 10.35 3.49 -13.14
CA GLY A 56 11.80 3.46 -12.90
C GLY A 56 12.18 3.52 -11.42
N ARG A 57 11.26 3.12 -10.53
CA ARG A 57 11.41 3.17 -9.06
C ARG A 57 11.21 1.79 -8.45
N TYR A 58 11.50 1.69 -7.17
CA TYR A 58 11.29 0.47 -6.39
C TYR A 58 10.33 0.74 -5.24
N CYS A 59 9.65 -0.30 -4.78
CA CYS A 59 8.83 -0.24 -3.58
C CYS A 59 9.02 -1.46 -2.68
N GLU A 60 8.98 -1.24 -1.38
CA GLU A 60 8.82 -2.29 -0.38
C GLU A 60 7.33 -2.41 -0.01
N LEU A 61 6.84 -3.64 0.14
CA LEU A 61 5.48 -3.92 0.56
C LEU A 61 5.48 -4.67 1.88
N GLN A 62 4.70 -4.17 2.84
CA GLN A 62 4.43 -4.85 4.11
C GLN A 62 2.92 -5.02 4.28
N SER A 63 2.48 -6.13 4.85
CA SER A 63 1.05 -6.40 5.01
C SER A 63 0.73 -6.72 6.46
N GLN A 64 -0.37 -6.16 6.95
CA GLN A 64 -0.90 -6.41 8.28
C GLN A 64 -2.36 -6.85 8.16
N ARG A 65 -2.73 -7.93 8.86
CA ARG A 65 -4.12 -8.38 8.98
C ARG A 65 -4.91 -7.45 9.90
N ILE A 66 -6.15 -7.20 9.52
CA ILE A 66 -7.10 -6.37 10.28
C ILE A 66 -8.48 -7.04 10.28
N LEU A 67 -9.33 -6.63 11.21
CA LEU A 67 -10.76 -6.93 11.19
C LEU A 67 -11.51 -5.66 10.76
N VAL A 68 -12.44 -5.82 9.82
CA VAL A 68 -13.31 -4.74 9.34
C VAL A 68 -14.74 -5.16 9.61
N GLU A 69 -15.51 -4.29 10.25
CA GLU A 69 -16.94 -4.54 10.44
C GLU A 69 -17.63 -4.52 9.08
N SER A 70 -18.47 -5.53 8.83
CA SER A 70 -19.26 -5.61 7.62
C SER A 70 -20.51 -4.73 7.70
N ASP A 71 -21.27 -4.63 6.62
CA ASP A 71 -22.54 -3.90 6.59
C ASP A 71 -23.59 -4.48 7.55
N ALA A 72 -23.44 -5.75 7.97
CA ALA A 72 -24.25 -6.35 9.02
C ALA A 72 -23.61 -6.07 10.40
N PRO A 73 -24.32 -5.38 11.32
CA PRO A 73 -23.80 -5.07 12.65
C PRO A 73 -23.34 -6.33 13.41
N GLY A 74 -22.17 -6.27 14.02
CA GLY A 74 -21.60 -7.39 14.78
C GLY A 74 -20.99 -8.51 13.94
N VAL A 75 -20.99 -8.40 12.61
CA VAL A 75 -20.28 -9.32 11.71
C VAL A 75 -18.97 -8.68 11.28
N TRP A 76 -17.86 -9.37 11.54
CA TRP A 76 -16.51 -8.92 11.22
C TRP A 76 -15.89 -9.78 10.12
N LYS A 77 -15.19 -9.13 9.18
CA LYS A 77 -14.45 -9.80 8.09
C LYS A 77 -12.96 -9.55 8.23
N GLU A 78 -12.14 -10.54 7.89
CA GLU A 78 -10.69 -10.37 7.79
C GLU A 78 -10.36 -9.52 6.55
N SER A 79 -9.51 -8.50 6.73
CA SER A 79 -8.91 -7.75 5.64
C SER A 79 -7.42 -7.53 5.90
N HIS A 80 -6.77 -6.74 5.04
CA HIS A 80 -5.38 -6.37 5.16
C HIS A 80 -5.18 -4.87 4.95
N PHE A 81 -4.30 -4.28 5.76
CA PHE A 81 -3.54 -3.12 5.34
C PHE A 81 -2.35 -3.59 4.50
N LEU A 82 -2.12 -2.90 3.38
CA LEU A 82 -0.93 -3.04 2.56
C LEU A 82 -0.18 -1.71 2.59
N TYR A 83 0.95 -1.71 3.29
CA TYR A 83 1.87 -0.59 3.38
C TYR A 83 2.82 -0.61 2.19
N VAL A 84 2.97 0.53 1.53
CA VAL A 84 3.84 0.73 0.37
C VAL A 84 4.86 1.80 0.72
N THR A 85 6.14 1.44 0.69
CA THR A 85 7.25 2.39 0.89
C THR A 85 8.01 2.56 -0.42
N ALA A 86 8.22 3.80 -0.86
CA ALA A 86 8.94 4.09 -2.11
C ALA A 86 10.45 4.21 -1.91
N HIS A 87 11.22 3.72 -2.89
CA HIS A 87 12.67 3.81 -2.95
C HIS A 87 13.15 4.24 -4.34
N ILE A 88 14.21 5.04 -4.40
CA ILE A 88 14.86 5.40 -5.68
C ILE A 88 15.80 4.29 -6.15
N LYS A 89 16.44 3.57 -5.21
CA LYS A 89 17.33 2.44 -5.49
C LYS A 89 16.69 1.11 -5.11
N CYS A 90 17.13 0.02 -5.73
CA CYS A 90 16.64 -1.31 -5.38
C CYS A 90 17.07 -1.64 -3.92
N PRO A 91 16.14 -1.95 -3.00
CA PRO A 91 16.48 -2.21 -1.61
C PRO A 91 17.38 -3.45 -1.43
N SER A 92 17.48 -4.34 -2.43
CA SER A 92 18.37 -5.52 -2.40
C SER A 92 19.84 -5.21 -2.72
N SER A 93 20.22 -3.94 -2.95
CA SER A 93 21.58 -3.54 -3.32
C SER A 93 22.37 -2.88 -2.18
N ALA A 94 21.87 -2.97 -0.94
CA ALA A 94 22.48 -2.38 0.25
C ALA A 94 23.05 -3.41 1.25
N GLN A 95 23.40 -4.61 0.78
CA GLN A 95 24.16 -5.60 1.56
C GLN A 95 25.51 -5.89 0.92
#